data_AF-A0A401Q4V0-F1
#
_entry.id   AF-A0A401Q4V0-F1
#
_cell.length_a   1.000
_cell.length_b   1.000
_cell.length_c   1.000
_cell.angle_alpha   90.00
_cell.angle_beta   90.00
_cell.angle_gamma   90.00
#
_symmetry.space_group_name_H-M   'P 1'
#
loop_
_entity.id
_entity.type
_entity.pdbx_description
1 polymer ?
#
loop_
_entity_poly.entity_id
_entity_poly.type
_entity_poly.pdbx_seq_one_letter_code
_entity_poly.pdbx_strand_id
1 'polypeptide(L)'
;KKSGVSPQDSKLIWRVLQQAFGHPIVLSSTFRILADLLGFAGPICISGIVHHLSDENKTFRPQVKLLGVYFISSQEFLANAYVIAVLMFLALLLQRTFLQASYYVAIETGINLRGAIQTKIYNKILRLSTSNMSMGEMTVGQICNLIAIDTNQLMWFFFLSPNLWAMPVQIIVGVILLYYLLGISALIGATVIAVLAPVQYFVATKFSQAQRSTLDYSNERLRKTNELLRGIKLLKLYAWEQIFHKSVEETRHKELTSLKSFALYTSISSKNQFTFQFKK
;
A
#
# COMPACT_ATOMS: atom_id res chain seq x y z
N LYS A 1 21.66 32.99 11.82
CA LYS A 1 22.04 32.78 10.39
C LYS A 1 21.26 31.55 9.91
N LYS A 2 20.15 31.75 9.19
CA LYS A 2 19.25 30.66 8.75
C LYS A 2 20.02 29.68 7.87
N SER A 3 20.41 28.53 8.41
CA SER A 3 20.92 27.42 7.62
C SER A 3 19.73 26.72 6.98
N GLY A 4 19.25 27.28 5.86
CA GLY A 4 18.38 26.53 4.96
C GLY A 4 19.10 25.26 4.54
N VAL A 5 18.47 24.10 4.74
CA VAL A 5 18.95 22.82 4.23
C VAL A 5 19.26 23.01 2.75
N SER A 6 20.51 22.84 2.34
CA SER A 6 20.84 22.98 0.94
C SER A 6 20.12 21.85 0.17
N PRO A 7 19.53 22.12 -1.01
CA PRO A 7 18.90 21.07 -1.82
C PRO A 7 19.88 19.96 -2.25
N GLN A 8 21.18 20.16 -1.99
CA GLN A 8 22.24 19.19 -2.19
C GLN A 8 22.26 18.14 -1.06
N ASP A 9 22.02 18.54 0.20
CA ASP A 9 22.03 17.65 1.36
C ASP A 9 20.87 16.65 1.35
N SER A 10 19.67 17.06 0.92
CA SER A 10 18.52 16.15 0.81
C SER A 10 18.73 15.10 -0.28
N LYS A 11 19.33 15.51 -1.42
CA LYS A 11 19.69 14.60 -2.52
C LYS A 11 20.78 13.61 -2.11
N LEU A 12 21.74 14.05 -1.30
CA LEU A 12 22.80 13.19 -0.75
C LEU A 12 22.21 12.12 0.18
N ILE A 13 21.33 12.50 1.12
CA ILE A 13 20.66 11.55 2.02
C ILE A 13 19.85 10.54 1.20
N TRP A 14 19.06 11.01 0.23
CA TRP A 14 18.28 10.14 -0.64
C TRP A 14 19.16 9.15 -1.41
N ARG A 15 20.28 9.61 -1.99
CA ARG A 15 21.22 8.76 -2.72
C ARG A 15 21.84 7.70 -1.81
N VAL A 16 22.22 8.05 -0.59
CA VAL A 16 22.77 7.09 0.39
C VAL A 16 21.74 6.05 0.79
N LEU A 17 20.47 6.46 1.00
CA LEU A 17 19.38 5.51 1.28
C LEU A 17 19.14 4.57 0.11
N GLN A 18 19.16 5.08 -1.12
CA GLN A 18 19.05 4.26 -2.33
C GLN A 18 20.25 3.31 -2.50
N GLN A 19 21.46 3.75 -2.17
CA GLN A 19 22.64 2.89 -2.30
C GLN A 19 22.70 1.81 -1.21
N ALA A 20 22.27 2.11 0.01
CA ALA A 20 22.27 1.17 1.13
C ALA A 20 21.09 0.17 1.07
N PHE A 21 19.90 0.62 0.68
CA PHE A 21 18.68 -0.18 0.72
C PHE A 21 18.08 -0.49 -0.67
N GLY A 22 18.69 0.02 -1.75
CA GLY A 22 18.16 -0.18 -3.10
C GLY A 22 18.21 -1.62 -3.59
N HIS A 23 19.27 -2.37 -3.27
CA HIS A 23 19.41 -3.75 -3.72
C HIS A 23 18.28 -4.67 -3.18
N PRO A 24 17.97 -4.68 -1.87
CA PRO A 24 16.81 -5.40 -1.34
C PRO A 24 15.46 -4.97 -1.95
N ILE A 25 15.27 -3.67 -2.22
CA ILE A 25 14.02 -3.16 -2.80
C ILE A 25 13.86 -3.62 -4.25
N VAL A 26 14.94 -3.58 -5.03
CA VAL A 26 14.95 -4.07 -6.41
C VAL A 26 14.66 -5.56 -6.43
N LEU A 27 15.29 -6.34 -5.53
CA LEU A 27 15.02 -7.77 -5.38
C LEU A 27 13.56 -8.07 -5.00
N SER A 28 12.99 -7.30 -4.05
CA SER A 28 11.57 -7.41 -3.70
C SER A 28 10.66 -7.07 -4.89
N SER A 29 11.03 -6.05 -5.68
CA SER A 29 10.28 -5.62 -6.86
C SER A 29 10.33 -6.65 -7.99
N THR A 30 11.48 -7.31 -8.20
CA THR A 30 11.58 -8.38 -9.22
C THR A 30 10.76 -9.60 -8.83
N PHE A 31 10.80 -10.03 -7.57
CA PHE A 31 9.93 -11.11 -7.08
C PHE A 31 8.45 -10.75 -7.18
N ARG A 32 8.10 -9.48 -6.96
CA ARG A 32 6.72 -8.98 -7.12
C ARG A 32 6.26 -9.11 -8.56
N ILE A 33 7.04 -8.59 -9.51
CA ILE A 33 6.70 -8.65 -10.94
C ILE A 33 6.59 -10.10 -11.39
N LEU A 34 7.52 -10.97 -10.96
CA LEU A 34 7.46 -12.40 -11.28
C LEU A 34 6.19 -13.05 -10.75
N ALA A 35 5.80 -12.74 -9.51
CA ALA A 35 4.54 -13.21 -8.93
C ALA A 35 3.32 -12.69 -9.71
N ASP A 36 3.31 -11.42 -10.11
CA ASP A 36 2.20 -10.86 -10.90
C ASP A 36 2.09 -11.54 -12.28
N LEU A 37 3.22 -11.84 -12.94
CA LEU A 37 3.26 -12.60 -14.18
C LEU A 37 2.71 -14.03 -14.01
N LEU A 38 3.14 -14.75 -12.97
CA LEU A 38 2.60 -16.06 -12.65
C LEU A 38 1.10 -15.99 -12.29
N GLY A 39 0.64 -14.87 -11.75
CA GLY A 39 -0.78 -14.64 -11.48
C GLY A 39 -1.67 -14.60 -12.71
N PHE A 40 -1.12 -14.20 -13.86
CA PHE A 40 -1.81 -14.27 -15.14
C PHE A 40 -1.88 -15.69 -15.71
N ALA A 41 -1.05 -16.62 -15.23
CA ALA A 41 -1.10 -18.01 -15.66
C ALA A 41 -2.44 -18.67 -15.29
N GLY A 42 -3.08 -18.26 -14.18
CA GLY A 42 -4.39 -18.79 -13.77
C GLY A 42 -5.47 -18.62 -14.85
N PRO A 43 -5.84 -17.39 -15.24
CA PRO A 43 -6.80 -17.15 -16.32
C PRO A 43 -6.45 -17.82 -17.65
N ILE A 44 -5.15 -17.86 -18.01
CA ILE A 44 -4.68 -18.52 -19.24
C ILE A 44 -4.91 -20.03 -19.17
N CYS A 45 -4.56 -20.67 -18.05
CA CYS A 45 -4.77 -22.10 -17.85
C CYS A 45 -6.26 -22.46 -17.85
N ILE A 46 -7.10 -21.63 -17.21
CA ILE A 46 -8.56 -21.82 -17.23
C ILE A 46 -9.10 -21.74 -18.66
N SER A 47 -8.69 -20.72 -19.42
CA SER A 47 -9.07 -20.60 -20.83
C SER A 47 -8.63 -21.81 -21.67
N GLY A 48 -7.42 -22.33 -21.43
CA GLY A 48 -6.91 -23.52 -22.10
C GLY A 48 -7.70 -24.78 -21.77
N ILE A 49 -8.04 -25.00 -20.49
CA ILE A 49 -8.86 -26.13 -20.05
C ILE A 49 -10.27 -26.06 -20.65
N VAL A 50 -10.90 -24.89 -20.64
CA VAL A 50 -12.27 -24.69 -21.18
C VAL A 50 -12.30 -24.90 -22.70
N HIS A 51 -11.27 -24.44 -23.42
CA HIS A 51 -11.16 -24.68 -24.86
C HIS A 51 -10.99 -26.18 -25.14
N HIS A 52 -10.12 -26.88 -24.41
CA HIS A 52 -9.91 -28.32 -24.58
C HIS A 52 -11.18 -29.13 -24.29
N LEU A 53 -11.90 -28.83 -23.20
CA LEU A 53 -13.18 -29.48 -22.88
C LEU A 53 -14.27 -29.21 -23.94
N SER A 54 -14.24 -28.06 -24.60
CA SER A 54 -15.16 -27.75 -25.70
C SER A 54 -14.79 -28.51 -26.99
N ASP A 55 -13.50 -28.74 -27.22
CA ASP A 55 -12.97 -29.39 -28.42
C ASP A 55 -12.92 -30.93 -28.32
N GLU A 56 -12.87 -31.51 -27.11
CA GLU A 56 -13.04 -32.96 -26.92
C GLU A 56 -14.42 -33.47 -27.38
N ASN A 57 -15.41 -32.57 -27.53
CA ASN A 57 -16.68 -32.90 -28.17
C ASN A 57 -16.56 -33.07 -29.71
N LYS A 58 -15.36 -32.82 -30.28
CA LYS A 58 -15.00 -32.95 -31.69
C LYS A 58 -13.64 -33.66 -31.87
N THR A 59 -13.65 -34.98 -31.69
CA THR A 59 -12.71 -35.94 -32.33
C THR A 59 -11.24 -35.92 -31.89
N PHE A 60 -10.87 -36.80 -30.95
CA PHE A 60 -9.48 -37.20 -30.69
C PHE A 60 -8.94 -38.06 -31.85
N ARG A 61 -8.01 -37.54 -32.66
CA ARG A 61 -7.15 -38.34 -33.55
C ARG A 61 -5.69 -37.91 -33.39
N PRO A 62 -4.81 -38.70 -32.76
CA PRO A 62 -3.38 -38.38 -32.72
C PRO A 62 -2.77 -38.65 -34.10
N GLN A 63 -2.18 -37.63 -34.72
CA GLN A 63 -1.53 -37.70 -36.03
C GLN A 63 -0.02 -37.51 -35.89
N VAL A 64 0.69 -38.43 -35.25
CA VAL A 64 2.08 -38.79 -35.60
C VAL A 64 2.49 -40.07 -34.88
N LYS A 65 2.63 -41.18 -35.63
CA LYS A 65 3.32 -42.40 -35.19
C LYS A 65 4.67 -42.45 -35.88
N LEU A 66 5.75 -42.21 -35.14
CA LEU A 66 7.10 -42.57 -35.59
C LEU A 66 7.72 -43.56 -34.59
N LEU A 67 7.99 -44.77 -35.07
CA LEU A 67 8.78 -45.79 -34.38
C LEU A 67 8.28 -46.26 -33.00
N GLY A 68 6.97 -46.48 -32.84
CA GLY A 68 6.42 -47.19 -31.67
C GLY A 68 6.52 -46.46 -30.31
N VAL A 69 7.09 -45.25 -30.29
CA VAL A 69 7.16 -44.36 -29.13
C VAL A 69 6.31 -43.14 -29.43
N TYR A 70 5.31 -42.87 -28.58
CA TYR A 70 4.52 -41.64 -28.67
C TYR A 70 5.40 -40.46 -28.28
N PHE A 71 6.00 -39.78 -29.25
CA PHE A 71 6.56 -38.45 -29.03
C PHE A 71 5.41 -37.46 -29.00
N ILE A 72 4.97 -37.11 -27.80
CA ILE A 72 3.97 -36.07 -27.58
C ILE A 72 4.62 -34.74 -27.96
N SER A 73 4.12 -34.10 -29.02
CA SER A 73 4.53 -32.75 -29.41
C SER A 73 4.28 -31.78 -28.26
N SER A 74 5.10 -30.75 -28.07
CA SER A 74 4.94 -29.78 -26.98
C SER A 74 3.55 -29.13 -26.95
N GLN A 75 2.89 -29.04 -28.11
CA GLN A 75 1.52 -28.57 -28.25
C GLN A 75 0.47 -29.59 -27.77
N GLU A 76 0.68 -30.89 -28.01
CA GLU A 76 -0.22 -31.95 -27.52
C GLU A 76 -0.04 -32.18 -26.01
N PHE A 77 1.19 -32.03 -25.49
CA PHE A 77 1.45 -32.13 -24.04
C PHE A 77 0.75 -31.00 -23.28
N LEU A 78 0.83 -29.77 -23.80
CA LEU A 78 0.13 -28.61 -23.25
C LEU A 78 -1.36 -28.56 -23.58
N ALA A 79 -1.87 -29.44 -24.46
CA ALA A 79 -3.31 -29.58 -24.71
C ALA A 79 -3.99 -30.44 -23.63
N ASN A 80 -3.29 -31.43 -23.06
CA ASN A 80 -3.87 -32.32 -22.06
C ASN A 80 -4.36 -31.55 -20.81
N ALA A 81 -5.68 -31.56 -20.57
CA ALA A 81 -6.30 -30.83 -19.47
C ALA A 81 -5.72 -31.15 -18.09
N TYR A 82 -5.34 -32.41 -17.83
CA TYR A 82 -4.69 -32.83 -16.59
C TYR A 82 -3.31 -32.19 -16.40
N VAL A 83 -2.52 -32.06 -17.47
CA VAL A 83 -1.19 -31.43 -17.44
C VAL A 83 -1.34 -29.93 -17.17
N ILE A 84 -2.27 -29.25 -17.85
CA ILE A 84 -2.56 -27.82 -17.62
C ILE A 84 -3.02 -27.60 -16.17
N ALA A 85 -3.85 -28.47 -15.60
CA ALA A 85 -4.32 -28.36 -14.23
C ALA A 85 -3.18 -28.48 -13.19
N VAL A 86 -2.28 -29.44 -13.36
CA VAL A 86 -1.09 -29.58 -12.50
C VAL A 86 -0.15 -28.39 -12.66
N LEU A 87 0.05 -27.91 -13.88
CA LEU A 87 0.87 -26.73 -14.17
C LEU A 87 0.27 -25.46 -13.55
N MET A 88 -1.05 -25.29 -13.62
CA MET A 88 -1.78 -24.21 -12.95
C MET A 88 -1.58 -24.27 -11.44
N PHE A 89 -1.71 -25.45 -10.83
CA PHE A 89 -1.50 -25.62 -9.40
C PHE A 89 -0.08 -25.23 -8.97
N LEU A 90 0.94 -25.70 -9.69
CA LEU A 90 2.34 -25.34 -9.42
C LEU A 90 2.60 -23.85 -9.63
N ALA A 91 2.06 -23.26 -10.70
CA ALA A 91 2.19 -21.83 -10.98
C ALA A 91 1.55 -20.97 -9.88
N LEU A 92 0.36 -21.36 -9.39
CA LEU A 92 -0.33 -20.66 -8.30
C LEU A 92 0.42 -20.81 -6.97
N LEU A 93 0.96 -21.99 -6.65
CA LEU A 93 1.81 -22.16 -5.46
C LEU A 93 3.05 -21.26 -5.53
N LEU A 94 3.73 -21.26 -6.67
CA LEU A 94 4.93 -20.47 -6.88
C LEU A 94 4.63 -18.96 -6.85
N GLN A 95 3.51 -18.54 -7.46
CA GLN A 95 2.98 -17.18 -7.36
C GLN A 95 2.84 -16.75 -5.89
N ARG A 96 2.15 -17.54 -5.07
CA ARG A 96 1.86 -17.18 -3.67
C ARG A 96 3.13 -17.09 -2.85
N THR A 97 4.06 -18.03 -3.06
CA THR A 97 5.35 -18.03 -2.37
C THR A 97 6.19 -16.82 -2.74
N PHE A 98 6.34 -16.48 -4.03
CA PHE A 98 7.07 -15.29 -4.46
C PHE A 98 6.43 -13.98 -3.99
N LEU A 99 5.10 -13.92 -4.00
CA LEU A 99 4.38 -12.76 -3.48
C LEU A 99 4.68 -12.54 -1.99
N GLN A 100 4.63 -13.62 -1.20
CA GLN A 100 4.90 -13.56 0.23
C GLN A 100 6.38 -13.24 0.53
N ALA A 101 7.31 -13.84 -0.22
CA ALA A 101 8.73 -13.54 -0.12
C ALA A 101 9.02 -12.07 -0.44
N SER A 102 8.42 -11.53 -1.51
CA SER A 102 8.52 -10.11 -1.86
C SER A 102 8.03 -9.20 -0.74
N TYR A 103 6.87 -9.50 -0.14
CA TYR A 103 6.36 -8.75 1.01
C TYR A 103 7.29 -8.83 2.21
N TYR A 104 7.80 -10.02 2.53
CA TYR A 104 8.73 -10.21 3.64
C TYR A 104 9.98 -9.33 3.48
N VAL A 105 10.64 -9.40 2.31
CA VAL A 105 11.84 -8.60 2.00
C VAL A 105 11.54 -7.09 2.07
N ALA A 106 10.37 -6.65 1.59
CA ALA A 106 9.97 -5.25 1.67
C ALA A 106 9.76 -4.78 3.11
N ILE A 107 9.10 -5.59 3.95
CA ILE A 107 8.87 -5.29 5.37
C ILE A 107 10.19 -5.24 6.12
N GLU A 108 11.03 -6.26 5.95
CA GLU A 108 12.33 -6.36 6.58
C GLU A 108 13.21 -5.14 6.25
N THR A 109 13.28 -4.78 4.97
CA THR A 109 14.03 -3.60 4.50
C THR A 109 13.48 -2.31 5.12
N GLY A 110 12.15 -2.17 5.20
CA GLY A 110 11.51 -1.02 5.83
C GLY A 110 11.83 -0.90 7.33
N ILE A 111 11.79 -2.01 8.07
CA ILE A 111 12.11 -2.05 9.50
C ILE A 111 13.59 -1.73 9.72
N ASN A 112 14.50 -2.32 8.94
CA ASN A 112 15.93 -2.07 9.03
C ASN A 112 16.27 -0.59 8.74
N LEU A 113 15.62 0.00 7.72
CA LEU A 113 15.72 1.42 7.41
C LEU A 113 15.27 2.29 8.59
N ARG A 114 14.09 1.99 9.16
CA ARG A 114 13.57 2.72 10.34
C ARG A 114 14.56 2.66 11.49
N GLY A 115 15.08 1.49 11.82
CA GLY A 115 16.07 1.31 12.88
C GLY A 115 17.36 2.11 12.64
N ALA A 116 17.87 2.09 11.41
CA ALA A 116 19.07 2.85 11.04
C ALA A 116 18.85 4.36 11.15
N ILE A 117 17.71 4.88 10.67
CA ILE A 117 17.38 6.30 10.73
C ILE A 117 17.16 6.76 12.18
N GLN A 118 16.42 6.00 12.99
CA GLN A 118 16.23 6.31 14.41
C GLN A 118 17.57 6.36 15.14
N THR A 119 18.47 5.40 14.87
CA THR A 119 19.82 5.37 15.47
C THR A 119 20.68 6.54 15.00
N LYS A 120 20.59 6.95 13.73
CA LYS A 120 21.32 8.13 13.21
C LYS A 120 20.80 9.44 13.79
N ILE A 121 19.48 9.59 13.91
CA ILE A 121 18.85 10.74 14.56
C ILE A 121 19.27 10.80 16.03
N TYR A 122 19.21 9.68 16.75
CA TYR A 122 19.63 9.59 18.15
C TYR A 122 21.10 9.96 18.35
N ASN A 123 22.01 9.40 17.55
CA ASN A 123 23.43 9.78 17.57
C ASN A 123 23.66 11.26 17.27
N LYS A 124 22.86 11.85 16.37
CA LYS A 124 22.93 13.28 16.07
C LYS A 124 22.46 14.11 17.26
N ILE A 125 21.39 13.70 17.95
CA ILE A 125 20.90 14.37 19.17
C ILE A 125 21.96 14.35 20.26
N LEU A 126 22.60 13.19 20.51
CA LEU A 126 23.66 13.07 21.52
C LEU A 126 24.90 13.94 21.24
N ARG A 127 25.18 14.25 19.96
CA ARG A 127 26.31 15.10 19.55
C ARG A 127 25.96 16.57 19.41
N LEU A 128 24.68 16.93 19.35
CA LEU A 128 24.25 18.32 19.33
C LEU A 128 24.43 18.88 20.74
N SER A 129 25.32 19.86 20.88
CA SER A 129 25.51 20.55 22.15
C SER A 129 24.20 21.25 22.56
N THR A 130 23.94 21.27 23.87
CA THR A 130 22.75 21.84 24.52
C THR A 130 22.43 23.27 24.05
N SER A 131 23.40 23.99 23.50
CA SER A 131 23.26 25.35 22.93
C SER A 131 22.27 25.45 21.77
N ASN A 132 22.25 24.50 20.82
CA ASN A 132 21.30 24.54 19.69
C ASN A 132 19.87 24.15 20.10
N MET A 133 19.72 23.30 21.12
CA MET A 133 18.41 23.01 21.73
C MET A 133 17.91 24.16 22.61
N SER A 134 18.82 24.86 23.28
CA SER A 134 18.54 26.05 24.09
C SER A 134 18.14 27.27 23.24
N MET A 135 18.52 27.32 21.96
CA MET A 135 18.15 28.40 21.04
C MET A 135 16.68 28.35 20.59
N GLY A 136 15.92 27.32 20.96
CA GLY A 136 14.48 27.21 20.68
C GLY A 136 14.12 26.84 19.23
N GLU A 137 15.09 26.60 18.35
CA GLU A 137 14.82 26.25 16.94
C GLU A 137 14.17 24.87 16.78
N MET A 138 14.41 23.93 17.69
CA MET A 138 13.81 22.59 17.65
C MET A 138 13.54 22.04 19.06
N THR A 139 12.26 21.90 19.40
CA THR A 139 11.81 21.40 20.70
C THR A 139 11.96 19.87 20.82
N VAL A 140 12.14 19.37 22.04
CA VAL A 140 12.14 17.91 22.33
C VAL A 140 10.87 17.24 21.79
N GLY A 141 9.71 17.93 21.86
CA GLY A 141 8.44 17.45 21.31
C GLY A 141 8.47 17.27 19.78
N GLN A 142 9.07 18.21 19.05
CA GLN A 142 9.23 18.09 17.59
C GLN A 142 10.14 16.93 17.21
N ILE A 143 11.20 16.67 17.98
CA ILE A 143 12.11 15.53 17.76
C ILE A 143 11.39 14.20 18.01
N CYS A 144 10.63 14.08 19.10
CA CYS A 144 9.82 12.89 19.38
C CYS A 144 8.79 12.65 18.27
N ASN A 145 8.15 13.71 17.76
CA ASN A 145 7.21 13.61 16.65
C ASN A 145 7.89 13.15 15.34
N LEU A 146 9.07 13.68 15.02
CA LEU A 146 9.88 13.28 13.86
C LEU A 146 10.25 11.79 13.91
N ILE A 147 10.66 11.29 15.09
CA ILE A 147 11.02 9.87 15.28
C ILE A 147 9.79 8.96 15.20
N ALA A 148 8.65 9.40 15.74
CA ALA A 148 7.43 8.60 15.82
C ALA A 148 6.62 8.58 14.51
N ILE A 149 6.38 9.75 13.92
CA ILE A 149 5.50 9.90 12.75
C ILE A 149 6.33 9.81 11.47
N ASP A 150 7.32 10.69 11.29
CA ASP A 150 7.97 10.85 9.98
C ASP A 150 8.80 9.62 9.62
N THR A 151 9.50 9.03 10.59
CA THR A 151 10.26 7.78 10.35
C THR A 151 9.32 6.60 10.04
N ASN A 152 8.13 6.57 10.65
CA ASN A 152 7.12 5.55 10.36
C ASN A 152 6.51 5.74 8.98
N GLN A 153 6.22 6.98 8.56
CA GLN A 153 5.77 7.29 7.20
C GLN A 153 6.82 6.88 6.16
N LEU A 154 8.10 7.15 6.43
CA LEU A 154 9.20 6.74 5.56
C LEU A 154 9.30 5.21 5.46
N MET A 155 9.16 4.48 6.57
CA MET A 155 9.09 3.01 6.57
C MET A 155 7.96 2.50 5.66
N TRP A 156 6.76 3.06 5.80
CA TRP A 156 5.61 2.72 4.94
C TRP A 156 5.87 3.04 3.47
N PHE A 157 6.52 4.17 3.17
CA PHE A 157 6.89 4.51 1.79
C PHE A 157 7.80 3.44 1.17
N PHE A 158 8.81 2.98 1.89
CA PHE A 158 9.70 1.91 1.41
C PHE A 158 9.00 0.55 1.31
N PHE A 159 8.06 0.25 2.21
CA PHE A 159 7.21 -0.94 2.12
C PHE A 159 6.29 -0.91 0.87
N LEU A 160 5.77 0.27 0.50
CA LEU A 160 4.95 0.43 -0.71
C LEU A 160 5.78 0.55 -2.00
N SER A 161 7.08 0.82 -1.93
CA SER A 161 7.92 1.05 -3.11
C SER A 161 7.84 -0.07 -4.16
N PRO A 162 7.90 -1.38 -3.81
CA PRO A 162 7.74 -2.45 -4.81
C PRO A 162 6.38 -2.41 -5.53
N ASN A 163 5.31 -2.01 -4.84
CA ASN A 163 3.99 -1.87 -5.44
C ASN A 163 3.95 -0.74 -6.48
N LEU A 164 4.66 0.37 -6.23
CA LEU A 164 4.68 1.50 -7.17
C LEU A 164 5.25 1.10 -8.53
N TRP A 165 6.23 0.20 -8.56
CA TRP A 165 6.86 -0.29 -9.79
C TRP A 165 6.09 -1.45 -10.42
N ALA A 166 5.52 -2.35 -9.61
CA ALA A 166 4.80 -3.52 -10.10
C ALA A 166 3.38 -3.21 -10.59
N MET A 167 2.65 -2.30 -9.95
CA MET A 167 1.26 -1.97 -10.30
C MET A 167 1.09 -1.51 -11.75
N PRO A 168 1.92 -0.59 -12.31
CA PRO A 168 1.81 -0.20 -13.71
C PRO A 168 2.05 -1.38 -14.66
N VAL A 169 3.06 -2.20 -14.39
CA VAL A 169 3.38 -3.39 -15.20
C VAL A 169 2.22 -4.37 -15.17
N GLN A 170 1.66 -4.64 -13.99
CA GLN A 170 0.50 -5.51 -13.82
C GLN A 170 -0.73 -5.01 -14.59
N ILE A 171 -1.01 -3.70 -14.57
CA ILE A 171 -2.14 -3.12 -15.31
C ILE A 171 -1.93 -3.27 -16.82
N ILE A 172 -0.74 -2.93 -17.33
CA ILE A 172 -0.43 -3.01 -18.76
C ILE A 172 -0.56 -4.45 -19.27
N VAL A 173 0.09 -5.40 -18.60
CA VAL A 173 0.03 -6.83 -18.97
C VAL A 173 -1.39 -7.37 -18.84
N GLY A 174 -2.12 -6.99 -17.79
CA GLY A 174 -3.50 -7.41 -17.57
C GLY A 174 -4.46 -6.93 -18.67
N VAL A 175 -4.33 -5.67 -19.12
CA VAL A 175 -5.14 -5.14 -20.23
C VAL A 175 -4.79 -5.82 -21.55
N ILE A 176 -3.51 -6.05 -21.84
CA ILE A 176 -3.07 -6.77 -23.04
C ILE A 176 -3.65 -8.19 -23.04
N LEU A 177 -3.54 -8.91 -21.92
CA LEU A 177 -4.05 -10.27 -21.79
C LEU A 177 -5.58 -10.33 -21.96
N LEU A 178 -6.30 -9.41 -21.33
CA LEU A 178 -7.75 -9.30 -21.48
C LEU A 178 -8.18 -9.06 -22.92
N TYR A 179 -7.44 -8.21 -23.65
CA TYR A 179 -7.68 -7.96 -25.06
C TYR A 179 -7.48 -9.23 -25.91
N TYR A 180 -6.45 -10.03 -25.64
CA TYR A 180 -6.23 -11.29 -26.34
C TYR A 180 -7.32 -12.35 -26.07
N LEU A 181 -7.86 -12.40 -24.84
CA LEU A 181 -8.85 -13.42 -24.46
C LEU A 181 -10.28 -13.10 -24.93
N LEU A 182 -10.70 -11.83 -24.82
CA LEU A 182 -12.10 -11.41 -25.02
C LEU A 182 -12.30 -10.40 -26.17
N GLY A 183 -11.22 -9.93 -26.80
CA GLY A 183 -11.29 -8.94 -27.88
C GLY A 183 -11.78 -7.56 -27.42
N ILE A 184 -12.54 -6.87 -28.28
CA ILE A 184 -12.99 -5.48 -28.06
C ILE A 184 -13.91 -5.37 -26.82
N SER A 185 -14.68 -6.40 -26.49
CA SER A 185 -15.58 -6.39 -25.32
C SER A 185 -14.82 -6.22 -24.00
N ALA A 186 -13.61 -6.75 -23.88
CA ALA A 186 -12.75 -6.56 -22.71
C ALA A 186 -12.28 -5.10 -22.54
N LEU A 187 -12.15 -4.34 -23.63
CA LEU A 187 -11.70 -2.96 -23.59
C LEU A 187 -12.72 -2.04 -22.88
N ILE A 188 -14.01 -2.35 -23.04
CA ILE A 188 -15.11 -1.66 -22.35
C ILE A 188 -14.98 -1.91 -20.83
N GLY A 189 -14.76 -3.16 -20.42
CA GLY A 189 -14.54 -3.53 -19.02
C GLY A 189 -13.31 -2.84 -18.42
N ALA A 190 -12.19 -2.82 -19.15
CA ALA A 190 -10.97 -2.14 -18.75
C ALA A 190 -11.17 -0.62 -18.58
N THR A 191 -11.96 0.00 -19.46
CA THR A 191 -12.30 1.44 -19.38
C THR A 191 -13.13 1.76 -18.15
N VAL A 192 -14.11 0.91 -17.81
CA VAL A 192 -14.90 1.08 -16.57
C VAL A 192 -14.00 0.98 -15.33
N ILE A 193 -13.07 0.03 -15.28
CA ILE A 193 -12.10 -0.09 -14.19
C ILE A 193 -11.17 1.12 -14.13
N ALA A 194 -10.70 1.60 -15.28
CA ALA A 194 -9.83 2.77 -15.39
C ALA A 194 -10.52 4.05 -14.90
N VAL A 195 -11.82 4.22 -15.13
CA VAL A 195 -12.63 5.35 -14.61
C VAL A 195 -12.91 5.20 -13.11
N LEU A 196 -13.02 3.99 -12.59
CA LEU A 196 -13.19 3.75 -11.14
C LEU A 196 -11.94 4.08 -10.33
N ALA A 197 -10.74 3.91 -10.88
CA ALA A 197 -9.48 4.23 -10.22
C ALA A 197 -9.35 5.70 -9.74
N PRO A 198 -9.59 6.74 -10.56
CA PRO A 198 -9.54 8.14 -10.12
C PRO A 198 -10.66 8.48 -9.14
N VAL A 199 -11.83 7.83 -9.23
CA VAL A 199 -12.90 7.98 -8.23
C VAL A 199 -12.43 7.44 -6.88
N GLN A 200 -11.78 6.29 -6.84
CA GLN A 200 -11.19 5.74 -5.61
C GLN A 200 -10.11 6.67 -5.06
N TYR A 201 -9.24 7.23 -5.91
CA TYR A 201 -8.23 8.21 -5.49
C TYR A 201 -8.87 9.47 -4.89
N PHE A 202 -9.92 10.01 -5.51
CA PHE A 202 -10.64 11.17 -5.00
C PHE A 202 -11.31 10.87 -3.64
N VAL A 203 -11.94 9.71 -3.50
CA VAL A 203 -12.52 9.29 -2.22
C VAL A 203 -11.43 9.12 -1.15
N ALA A 204 -10.30 8.51 -1.48
CA ALA A 204 -9.19 8.32 -0.55
C ALA A 204 -8.56 9.65 -0.10
N THR A 205 -8.41 10.62 -1.01
CA THR A 205 -7.90 11.96 -0.66
C THR A 205 -8.88 12.73 0.23
N LYS A 206 -10.18 12.68 -0.07
CA LYS A 206 -11.22 13.27 0.80
C LYS A 206 -11.29 12.59 2.17
N PHE A 207 -11.15 11.26 2.20
CA PHE A 207 -11.05 10.50 3.43
C PHE A 207 -9.84 10.93 4.27
N SER A 208 -8.65 11.04 3.65
CA SER A 208 -7.44 11.51 4.33
C SER A 208 -7.58 12.94 4.87
N GLN A 209 -8.22 13.84 4.11
CA GLN A 209 -8.53 15.19 4.58
C GLN A 209 -9.49 15.16 5.80
N ALA A 210 -10.57 14.39 5.73
CA ALA A 210 -11.51 14.25 6.84
C ALA A 210 -10.86 13.62 8.08
N GLN A 211 -9.97 12.63 7.90
CA GLN A 211 -9.19 12.03 8.97
C GLN A 211 -8.27 13.05 9.63
N ARG A 212 -7.59 13.88 8.82
CA ARG A 212 -6.72 14.95 9.32
C ARG A 212 -7.49 15.97 10.14
N SER A 213 -8.61 16.49 9.62
CA SER A 213 -9.46 17.44 10.37
C SER A 213 -9.96 16.83 11.68
N THR A 214 -10.35 15.55 11.68
CA THR A 214 -10.79 14.85 12.89
C THR A 214 -9.66 14.73 13.93
N LEU A 215 -8.43 14.44 13.49
CA LEU A 215 -7.26 14.40 14.36
C LEU A 215 -6.94 15.78 14.96
N ASP A 216 -7.07 16.85 14.17
CA ASP A 216 -6.83 18.22 14.65
C ASP A 216 -7.84 18.61 15.74
N TYR A 217 -9.13 18.34 15.55
CA TYR A 217 -10.16 18.58 16.58
C TYR A 217 -9.95 17.73 17.84
N SER A 218 -9.55 16.46 17.68
CA SER A 218 -9.25 15.58 18.82
C SER A 218 -8.04 16.08 19.63
N ASN A 219 -7.00 16.57 18.95
CA ASN A 219 -5.83 17.18 19.60
C ASN A 219 -6.18 18.46 20.35
N GLU A 220 -7.02 19.34 19.78
CA GLU A 220 -7.49 20.55 20.46
C GLU A 220 -8.27 20.20 21.73
N ARG A 221 -9.17 19.21 21.66
CA ARG A 221 -9.91 18.71 22.82
C ARG A 221 -8.98 18.15 23.89
N LEU A 222 -8.01 17.31 23.51
CA LEU A 222 -7.04 16.74 24.45
C LEU A 222 -6.23 17.84 25.14
N ARG A 223 -5.82 18.88 24.40
CA ARG A 223 -5.13 20.03 24.96
C ARG A 223 -6.00 20.79 25.96
N LYS A 224 -7.23 21.17 25.61
CA LYS A 224 -8.16 21.88 26.50
C LYS A 224 -8.45 21.08 27.77
N THR A 225 -8.66 19.77 27.65
CA THR A 225 -8.86 18.88 28.81
C THR A 225 -7.63 18.85 29.71
N ASN A 226 -6.43 18.83 29.14
CA ASN A 226 -5.18 18.83 29.91
C ASN A 226 -4.96 20.16 30.64
N GLU A 227 -5.25 21.29 30.00
CA GLU A 227 -5.23 22.62 30.64
C GLU A 227 -6.23 22.71 31.81
N LEU A 228 -7.45 22.19 31.63
CA LEU A 228 -8.49 22.13 32.66
C LEU A 228 -8.04 21.25 33.85
N LEU A 229 -7.49 20.06 33.59
CA LEU A 229 -7.00 19.16 34.63
C LEU A 229 -5.83 19.76 35.43
N ARG A 230 -4.93 20.49 34.78
CA ARG A 230 -3.83 21.20 35.46
C ARG A 230 -4.34 22.35 36.34
N GLY A 231 -5.43 23.01 35.96
CA GLY A 231 -6.04 24.14 36.68
C GLY A 231 -7.19 23.79 37.63
N ILE A 232 -7.49 22.51 37.85
CA ILE A 232 -8.76 22.05 38.46
C ILE A 232 -9.06 22.67 39.82
N LYS A 233 -8.03 22.89 40.65
CA LYS A 233 -8.17 23.50 41.98
C LYS A 233 -8.61 24.96 41.89
N LEU A 234 -8.07 25.71 40.92
CA LEU A 234 -8.41 27.11 40.67
C LEU A 234 -9.84 27.21 40.10
N LEU A 235 -10.19 26.34 39.14
CA LEU A 235 -11.54 26.32 38.55
C LEU A 235 -12.62 26.05 39.60
N LYS A 236 -12.37 25.13 40.54
CA LYS A 236 -13.27 24.84 41.66
C LYS A 236 -13.43 26.01 42.63
N LEU A 237 -12.33 26.71 42.93
CA LEU A 237 -12.35 27.88 43.82
C LEU A 237 -13.18 29.05 43.26
N TYR A 238 -13.20 29.22 41.93
CA TYR A 238 -13.98 30.28 41.26
C TYR A 238 -15.35 29.82 40.74
N ALA A 239 -15.76 28.58 40.97
CA ALA A 239 -16.98 27.98 40.43
C ALA A 239 -17.12 28.08 38.89
N TRP A 240 -16.00 28.10 38.16
CA TRP A 240 -15.97 28.22 36.69
C TRP A 240 -16.20 26.90 35.94
N GLU A 241 -16.52 25.82 36.64
CA GLU A 241 -16.65 24.47 36.07
C GLU A 241 -17.69 24.40 34.93
N GLN A 242 -18.84 25.08 35.08
CA GLN A 242 -19.91 25.05 34.09
C GLN A 242 -19.52 25.78 32.79
N ILE A 243 -18.75 26.86 32.90
CA ILE A 243 -18.27 27.64 31.74
C ILE A 243 -17.28 26.78 30.93
N PHE A 244 -16.36 26.10 31.61
CA PHE A 244 -15.42 25.19 30.97
C PHE A 244 -16.07 23.93 30.42
N HIS A 245 -17.06 23.36 31.11
CA HIS A 245 -17.84 22.23 30.62
C HIS A 245 -18.50 22.57 29.27
N LYS A 246 -19.17 23.72 29.18
CA LYS A 246 -19.81 24.18 27.95
C LYS A 246 -18.83 24.38 26.79
N SER A 247 -17.65 24.93 27.07
CA SER A 247 -16.57 25.09 26.07
C SER A 247 -16.04 23.74 25.54
N VAL A 248 -15.91 22.74 26.41
CA VAL A 248 -15.53 21.37 26.02
C VAL A 248 -16.63 20.70 25.22
N GLU A 249 -17.90 20.89 25.60
CA GLU A 249 -19.07 20.33 24.91
C GLU A 249 -19.27 20.90 23.50
N GLU A 250 -19.07 22.21 23.31
CA GLU A 250 -19.05 22.82 21.98
C GLU A 250 -17.95 22.23 21.09
N THR A 251 -16.76 21.98 21.67
CA THR A 251 -15.66 21.32 20.96
C THR A 251 -16.03 19.88 20.58
N ARG A 252 -16.69 19.14 21.48
CA ARG A 252 -17.20 17.77 21.23
C ARG A 252 -18.25 17.73 20.12
N HIS A 253 -19.13 18.72 20.01
CA HIS A 253 -20.15 18.77 18.96
C HIS A 253 -19.53 18.93 17.57
N LYS A 254 -18.45 19.73 17.46
CA LYS A 254 -17.64 19.87 16.24
C LYS A 254 -16.93 18.56 15.88
N GLU A 255 -16.33 17.89 16.87
CA GLU A 255 -15.70 16.57 16.71
C GLU A 255 -16.71 15.52 16.19
N LEU A 256 -17.91 15.45 16.79
CA LEU A 256 -18.96 14.51 16.38
C LEU A 256 -19.46 14.76 14.94
N THR A 257 -19.56 16.01 14.53
CA THR A 257 -19.95 16.36 13.16
C THR A 257 -18.87 15.96 12.15
N SER A 258 -17.59 16.16 12.50
CA SER A 258 -16.45 15.68 11.71
C SER A 258 -16.43 14.15 11.64
N LEU A 259 -16.67 13.46 12.76
CA LEU A 259 -16.73 12.00 12.84
C LEU A 259 -17.88 11.41 12.01
N LYS A 260 -19.06 12.05 11.99
CA LYS A 260 -20.16 11.64 11.10
C LYS A 260 -19.74 11.73 9.63
N SER A 261 -19.11 12.83 9.25
CA SER A 261 -18.60 13.02 7.88
C SER A 261 -17.53 11.97 7.54
N PHE A 262 -16.60 11.72 8.46
CA PHE A 262 -15.60 10.65 8.33
C PHE A 262 -16.25 9.28 8.16
N ALA A 263 -17.23 8.92 9.00
CA ALA A 263 -17.94 7.64 8.91
C ALA A 263 -18.70 7.48 7.57
N LEU A 264 -19.26 8.56 7.02
CA LEU A 264 -19.87 8.56 5.69
C LEU A 264 -18.82 8.32 4.59
N TYR A 265 -17.68 9.02 4.64
CA TYR A 265 -16.58 8.78 3.70
C TYR A 265 -16.03 7.35 3.79
N THR A 266 -15.87 6.80 5.01
CA THR A 266 -15.50 5.41 5.23
C THR A 266 -16.52 4.47 4.60
N SER A 267 -17.82 4.70 4.82
CA SER A 267 -18.88 3.85 4.27
C SER A 267 -18.89 3.87 2.74
N ILE A 268 -18.68 5.04 2.13
CA ILE A 268 -18.57 5.17 0.67
C ILE A 268 -17.31 4.47 0.15
N SER A 269 -16.18 4.64 0.84
CA SER A 269 -14.92 3.97 0.49
C SER A 269 -15.02 2.46 0.60
N SER A 270 -15.59 1.94 1.69
CA SER A 270 -15.80 0.49 1.90
C SER A 270 -16.74 -0.10 0.86
N LYS A 271 -17.82 0.62 0.50
CA LYS A 271 -18.72 0.18 -0.59
C LYS A 271 -17.99 0.13 -1.94
N ASN A 272 -17.23 1.18 -2.28
CA ASN A 272 -16.45 1.20 -3.52
C ASN A 272 -15.38 0.09 -3.57
N GLN A 273 -14.74 -0.21 -2.44
CA GLN A 273 -13.78 -1.31 -2.31
C GLN A 273 -14.45 -2.67 -2.49
N PHE A 274 -15.63 -2.88 -1.88
CA PHE A 274 -16.42 -4.10 -2.05
C PHE A 274 -16.90 -4.29 -3.50
N THR A 275 -17.39 -3.22 -4.14
CA THR A 275 -17.80 -3.26 -5.56
C THR A 275 -16.62 -3.58 -6.49
N PHE A 276 -15.40 -3.18 -6.12
CA PHE A 276 -14.20 -3.49 -6.89
C PHE A 276 -13.71 -4.94 -6.69
N GLN A 277 -13.80 -5.47 -5.46
CA GLN A 277 -13.48 -6.87 -5.15
C GLN A 277 -14.44 -7.86 -5.83
N PHE A 278 -15.72 -7.52 -5.97
CA PHE A 278 -16.70 -8.35 -6.68
C PHE A 278 -16.59 -8.33 -8.22
N LYS A 279 -15.87 -7.34 -8.78
CA LYS A 279 -15.67 -7.20 -10.23
C LYS A 279 -14.32 -7.75 -10.72
N LYS A 280 -13.44 -8.17 -9.80
CA LYS A 280 -12.16 -8.83 -10.07
C LYS A 280 -12.32 -10.34 -9.98
#